data_AF-A0A7Z7IQJ6-F1
#
_entry.id   AF-A0A7Z7IQJ6-F1
#
_cell.length_a   1.000
_cell.length_b   1.000
_cell.length_c   1.000
_cell.angle_alpha   90.00
_cell.angle_beta   90.00
_cell.angle_gamma   90.00
#
_symmetry.space_group_name_H-M   'P 1'
#
loop_
_entity.id
_entity.type
_entity.pdbx_description
1 polymer ?
#
loop_
_entity_poly.entity_id
_entity_poly.type
_entity_poly.pdbx_seq_one_letter_code
_entity_poly.pdbx_strand_id
1 'polypeptide(L)' 'MAGYHEARLGELIEHVALAIDRYRAGEVDAYTVDETIHHYHRAARELWKFCWSGGGGTHVEMVAYAPRADGNRR' A
#
# COMPACT_ATOMS: atom_id res chain seq x y z
N MET A 1 17.98 6.63 -6.28
CA MET A 1 16.55 6.95 -6.06
C MET A 1 15.61 6.07 -6.87
N ALA A 2 15.95 5.71 -8.12
CA ALA A 2 15.15 4.78 -8.94
C ALA A 2 14.90 3.42 -8.27
N GLY A 3 15.93 2.77 -7.70
CA GLY A 3 15.76 1.45 -7.07
C GLY A 3 14.86 1.43 -5.82
N TYR A 4 14.82 2.53 -5.04
CA TYR A 4 13.88 2.64 -3.92
C TYR A 4 12.45 2.88 -4.40
N HIS A 5 12.28 3.70 -5.44
CA HIS A 5 10.97 3.93 -6.05
C HIS A 5 10.40 2.64 -6.66
N GLU A 6 11.23 1.90 -7.39
CA GLU A 6 10.87 0.62 -8.00
C GLU A 6 10.51 -0.45 -6.96
N ALA A 7 11.29 -0.58 -5.88
CA ALA A 7 10.98 -1.50 -4.79
C ALA A 7 9.64 -1.17 -4.10
N ARG A 8 9.40 0.11 -3.79
CA ARG A 8 8.16 0.54 -3.14
C ARG A 8 6.94 0.44 -4.07
N LEU A 9 7.14 0.62 -5.37
CA LEU A 9 6.10 0.36 -6.36
C LEU A 9 5.79 -1.14 -6.45
N GLY A 10 6.82 -2.00 -6.39
CA GLY A 10 6.67 -3.45 -6.34
C GLY A 10 5.80 -3.92 -5.18
N GLU A 11 6.07 -3.45 -3.96
CA GLU A 11 5.27 -3.77 -2.76
C GLU A 11 3.78 -3.39 -2.92
N LEU A 12 3.51 -2.23 -3.52
CA LEU A 12 2.15 -1.76 -3.78
C LEU A 12 1.44 -2.64 -4.82
N ILE A 13 2.15 -3.07 -5.87
CA ILE A 13 1.62 -3.98 -6.90
C ILE A 13 1.32 -5.36 -6.30
N GLU A 14 2.18 -5.88 -5.42
CA GLU A 14 1.95 -7.16 -4.73
C GLU A 14 0.69 -7.14 -3.86
N HIS A 15 0.41 -6.02 -3.19
CA HIS A 15 -0.83 -5.86 -2.42
C HIS A 15 -2.09 -5.93 -3.30
N VAL A 16 -2.06 -5.29 -4.47
CA VAL A 16 -3.17 -5.36 -5.42
C VAL A 16 -3.32 -6.78 -5.99
N ALA A 17 -2.21 -7.46 -6.31
CA ALA A 17 -2.22 -8.83 -6.80
C ALA A 17 -2.86 -9.79 -5.78
N LEU A 18 -2.48 -9.69 -4.50
CA LEU A 18 -3.07 -10.48 -3.42
C LEU A 18 -4.58 -10.25 -3.29
N ALA A 19 -5.04 -8.99 -3.36
CA ALA A 19 -6.46 -8.69 -3.28
C ALA A 19 -7.25 -9.28 -4.46
N ILE A 20 -6.69 -9.22 -5.67
CA ILE A 20 -7.27 -9.84 -6.87
C ILE A 20 -7.35 -11.37 -6.72
N ASP A 21 -6.31 -12.00 -6.19
CA ASP A 21 -6.30 -13.45 -6.01
C ASP A 21 -7.33 -13.90 -4.95
N ARG A 22 -7.48 -13.13 -3.86
CA ARG A 22 -8.55 -13.35 -2.87
C ARG A 22 -9.95 -13.19 -3.47
N TYR A 23 -10.14 -12.21 -4.35
CA TYR A 23 -11.41 -12.03 -5.06
C TYR A 23 -11.71 -13.21 -5.98
N ARG A 24 -10.70 -13.69 -6.71
CA ARG A 24 -10.82 -14.90 -7.55
C ARG A 24 -11.11 -16.16 -6.74
N ALA A 25 -10.59 -16.24 -5.52
CA ALA A 25 -10.90 -17.29 -4.56
C ALA A 25 -12.30 -17.15 -3.92
N GLY A 26 -12.99 -16.03 -4.13
CA GLY A 26 -14.29 -15.72 -3.52
C GLY A 26 -14.20 -15.33 -2.05
N GLU A 27 -13.01 -15.00 -1.55
CA GLU A 27 -12.76 -14.61 -0.15
C GLU A 27 -13.11 -13.15 0.13
N VAL A 28 -13.01 -12.28 -0.88
CA VAL A 28 -13.36 -10.86 -0.80
C VAL A 28 -14.26 -10.47 -1.95
N ASP A 29 -15.03 -9.41 -1.78
CA ASP A 29 -15.90 -8.88 -2.82
C ASP A 29 -15.19 -7.86 -3.72
N ALA A 30 -15.88 -7.43 -4.79
CA ALA A 30 -15.33 -6.47 -5.73
C ALA A 30 -15.09 -5.08 -5.09
N TYR A 31 -15.85 -4.71 -4.06
CA TYR A 31 -15.68 -3.44 -3.34
C TYR A 31 -14.35 -3.41 -2.58
N THR A 32 -13.98 -4.52 -1.95
CA THR A 32 -12.71 -4.67 -1.24
C THR A 32 -11.52 -4.52 -2.21
N VAL A 33 -11.64 -5.08 -3.42
CA VAL A 33 -10.62 -4.93 -4.46
C VAL A 33 -10.56 -3.48 -4.97
N ASP A 34 -11.70 -2.85 -5.23
CA ASP A 34 -11.77 -1.45 -5.66
C ASP A 34 -11.15 -0.49 -4.63
N GLU A 35 -11.45 -0.68 -3.34
CA GLU A 35 -10.84 0.08 -2.25
C GLU A 35 -9.31 -0.12 -2.20
N THR A 36 -8.84 -1.36 -2.39
CA THR A 36 -7.40 -1.67 -2.46
C THR A 36 -6.72 -0.95 -3.62
N ILE A 37 -7.36 -0.92 -4.79
CA ILE A 37 -6.87 -0.19 -5.98
C ILE A 37 -6.87 1.32 -5.75
N HIS A 38 -7.89 1.85 -5.07
CA HIS A 38 -7.95 3.27 -4.70
C HIS A 38 -6.78 3.64 -3.78
N HIS A 39 -6.52 2.83 -2.76
CA HIS A 39 -5.37 3.02 -1.87
C HIS A 39 -4.04 2.90 -2.60
N TYR A 40 -3.91 1.94 -3.52
CA TYR A 40 -2.75 1.82 -4.40
C TYR A 40 -2.50 3.12 -5.18
N HIS A 41 -3.52 3.65 -5.86
CA HIS A 41 -3.38 4.88 -6.65
C HIS A 41 -2.99 6.09 -5.79
N ARG A 42 -3.56 6.20 -4.59
CA ARG A 42 -3.19 7.26 -3.64
C ARG A 42 -1.75 7.12 -3.17
N ALA A 43 -1.33 5.92 -2.76
CA ALA A 43 0.03 5.65 -2.29
C ALA A 43 1.07 5.86 -3.38
N ALA A 44 0.81 5.38 -4.60
CA ALA A 44 1.65 5.63 -5.76
C ALA A 44 1.78 7.13 -6.01
N ARG A 45 0.67 7.89 -6.01
CA ARG A 45 0.72 9.34 -6.21
C ARG A 45 1.60 10.06 -5.18
N GLU A 46 1.54 9.67 -3.91
CA GLU A 46 2.42 10.23 -2.87
C GLU A 46 3.89 9.80 -3.07
N LEU A 47 4.15 8.56 -3.48
CA LEU A 47 5.49 8.09 -3.81
C LEU A 47 6.10 8.88 -4.98
N TRP A 48 5.31 9.17 -6.01
CA TRP A 48 5.69 10.00 -7.14
C TRP A 48 5.98 11.45 -6.72
N LYS A 49 5.15 12.02 -5.85
CA LYS A 49 5.43 13.33 -5.25
C LYS A 49 6.76 13.31 -4.51
N PHE A 50 7.03 12.31 -3.66
CA PHE A 50 8.29 12.22 -2.92
C PHE A 50 9.51 12.09 -3.84
N CYS A 51 9.42 11.31 -4.91
CA CYS A 51 10.52 11.15 -5.86
C CYS A 51 10.76 12.40 -6.72
N TRP A 52 9.73 13.18 -7.02
CA TRP A 52 9.85 14.42 -7.80
C TRP A 52 10.10 15.67 -6.93
N SER A 53 9.55 15.72 -5.71
CA SER A 53 9.83 16.75 -4.69
C SER A 53 11.18 16.53 -4.02
N GLY A 54 11.77 15.33 -4.11
CA GLY A 54 13.10 14.97 -3.63
C GLY A 54 14.28 15.64 -4.35
N GLY A 55 14.01 16.50 -5.33
CA GLY A 55 14.92 17.61 -5.69
C GLY A 55 15.07 18.66 -4.56
N GLY A 56 14.28 18.56 -3.48
CA GLY A 56 14.42 19.34 -2.26
C GLY A 56 13.56 18.78 -1.11
N GLY A 57 14.19 18.03 -0.19
CA GLY A 57 13.66 17.87 1.17
C GLY A 57 12.91 16.56 1.46
N THR A 58 13.63 15.61 2.03
CA THR A 58 13.15 14.47 2.82
C THR A 58 12.14 14.88 3.90
N HIS A 59 11.03 14.15 4.05
CA HIS A 59 10.49 13.61 5.32
C HIS A 59 9.09 13.02 5.06
N VAL A 60 8.98 11.69 5.06
CA VAL A 60 7.69 11.02 5.32
C VAL A 60 7.97 9.94 6.36
N GLU A 61 7.65 10.27 7.62
CA GLU A 61 7.51 9.29 8.67
C GLU A 61 6.36 8.34 8.31
N MET A 62 6.67 7.06 8.16
CA MET A 62 5.66 6.02 8.07
C MET A 62 5.06 5.81 9.45
N VAL A 63 3.85 6.31 9.66
CA VAL A 63 2.99 5.85 10.75
C VAL A 63 2.57 4.41 10.42
N ALA A 64 3.20 3.45 11.07
CA ALA A 64 2.79 2.06 11.06
C ALA A 64 1.40 1.96 11.72
N TYR A 65 0.36 1.71 10.91
CA TYR A 65 -0.91 1.25 11.40
C TYR A 65 -0.78 -0.22 11.82
N ALA A 66 -0.64 -0.47 13.12
CA ALA A 66 -0.85 -1.80 13.69
C ALA A 66 -2.35 -1.92 14.02
N PRO A 67 -3.09 -2.89 13.44
CA PRO A 67 -4.46 -3.16 13.86
C PRO A 67 -4.45 -3.69 15.30
N ARG A 68 -5.39 -3.17 16.10
CA ARG A 68 -5.66 -3.64 17.47
C ARG A 68 -6.01 -5.13 17.41
N ALA A 69 -5.20 -5.97 18.04
CA ALA A 69 -5.61 -7.31 18.44
C ALA A 69 -6.26 -7.22 19.82
N ASP A 70 -7.57 -7.41 19.85
CA ASP A 70 -8.31 -7.80 21.05
C ASP A 70 -8.13 -9.32 21.26
N GLY A 71 -8.01 -9.79 22.51
CA GLY A 71 -8.12 -11.22 22.84
C GLY A 71 -7.08 -11.85 23.78
N ASN A 72 -7.33 -11.76 25.10
CA ASN A 72 -7.23 -12.81 26.14
C ASN A 72 -5.90 -13.57 26.40
N ARG A 73 -5.32 -13.44 27.62
CA ARG A 73 -5.03 -14.58 28.54
C ARG A 73 -4.47 -14.14 29.92
N ARG A 74 -5.30 -14.29 30.98
CA ARG A 74 -5.05 -14.86 32.33
C ARG A 74 -5.91 -14.20 33.40
#